data_AF-A0A925RNV3-F1
#
_entry.id   AF-A0A925RNV3-F1
#
_cell.length_a   1.000
_cell.length_b   1.000
_cell.length_c   1.000
_cell.angle_alpha   90.00
_cell.angle_beta   90.00
_cell.angle_gamma   90.00
#
_symmetry.space_group_name_H-M   'P 1'
#
loop_
_entity.id
_entity.type
_entity.pdbx_description
1 polymer ?
#
loop_
_entity_poly.entity_id
_entity_poly.type
_entity_poly.pdbx_seq_one_letter_code
_entity_poly.pdbx_strand_id
1 'polypeptide(L)' 'MVDRDTYVVIAAFNEASVIRGVVGEVVAHGYPVVVVDDGSRDDTAAAARIAGVTVVRHAINLGQGAALQTGIDYALRRGA' A
#
# COMPACT_ATOMS: atom_id res chain seq x y z
N MET A 1 -19.62 -7.40 7.47
CA MET A 1 -18.38 -8.09 7.03
C MET A 1 -17.98 -7.43 5.73
N VAL A 2 -16.75 -6.93 5.64
CA VAL A 2 -16.25 -6.34 4.39
C VAL A 2 -15.94 -7.49 3.43
N ASP A 3 -16.31 -7.29 2.17
CA ASP A 3 -16.05 -8.22 1.09
C ASP A 3 -14.54 -8.40 0.89
N ARG A 4 -14.06 -9.65 0.77
CA ARG A 4 -12.61 -9.92 0.66
C ARG A 4 -12.04 -9.61 -0.72
N ASP A 5 -12.93 -9.22 -1.62
CA ASP A 5 -12.70 -8.98 -3.03
C ASP A 5 -12.46 -7.47 -3.24
N THR A 6 -12.76 -6.61 -2.25
CA THR A 6 -12.47 -5.17 -2.33
C THR A 6 -11.13 -4.83 -1.68
N TYR A 7 -10.16 -4.39 -2.48
CA TYR A 7 -8.83 -4.00 -2.02
C TYR A 7 -8.67 -2.48 -1.89
N VAL A 8 -7.93 -2.04 -0.89
CA VAL A 8 -7.43 -0.65 -0.80
C VAL A 8 -5.98 -0.61 -1.26
N VAL A 9 -5.73 0.15 -2.32
CA VAL A 9 -4.40 0.44 -2.85
C VAL A 9 -3.94 1.78 -2.29
N ILE A 10 -2.78 1.80 -1.66
CA ILE A 10 -2.16 3.03 -1.13
C ILE A 10 -0.82 3.23 -1.83
N ALA A 11 -0.74 4.20 -2.73
CA ALA A 11 0.53 4.66 -3.27
C ALA A 11 1.22 5.57 -2.25
N ALA A 12 2.53 5.38 -2.04
CA ALA A 12 3.32 6.11 -1.05
C ALA A 12 4.70 6.49 -1.61
N PHE A 13 5.13 7.74 -1.44
CA PHE A 13 6.48 8.25 -1.63
C PHE A 13 6.91 9.26 -0.52
N ASN A 14 7.76 8.82 0.42
CA ASN A 14 8.29 9.58 1.56
C ASN A 14 7.26 10.04 2.61
N GLU A 15 6.40 9.13 3.08
CA GLU A 15 5.36 9.34 4.10
C GLU A 15 5.60 8.55 5.40
N ALA A 16 6.87 8.32 5.79
CA ALA A 16 7.21 7.49 6.96
C ALA A 16 6.47 7.91 8.25
N SER A 17 6.18 9.20 8.42
CA SER A 17 5.51 9.74 9.60
C SER A 17 4.00 9.49 9.66
N VAL A 18 3.33 9.23 8.52
CA VAL A 18 1.85 9.13 8.45
C VAL A 18 1.36 7.77 7.96
N ILE A 19 2.15 7.06 7.14
CA ILE A 19 1.69 5.84 6.45
C ILE A 19 1.19 4.77 7.41
N ARG A 20 1.82 4.63 8.58
CA ARG A 20 1.42 3.66 9.60
C ARG A 20 0.00 3.92 10.13
N GLY A 21 -0.36 5.19 10.35
CA GLY A 21 -1.67 5.58 10.85
C GLY A 21 -2.76 5.28 9.83
N VAL A 22 -2.56 5.75 8.59
CA VAL A 22 -3.49 5.53 7.47
C VAL A 22 -3.73 4.04 7.23
N VAL A 23 -2.66 3.24 7.14
CA VAL A 23 -2.76 1.80 6.95
C VAL A 23 -3.50 1.14 8.11
N GLY A 24 -3.17 1.53 9.35
CA GLY A 24 -3.80 0.98 10.55
C GLY A 24 -5.32 1.22 10.58
N GLU A 25 -5.77 2.42 10.21
CA GLU A 25 -7.20 2.74 10.11
C GLU A 25 -7.90 1.88 9.06
N VAL A 26 -7.33 1.75 7.86
CA VAL A 26 -7.94 0.94 6.78
C VAL A 26 -8.03 -0.54 7.18
N VAL A 27 -6.96 -1.09 7.76
CA VAL A 27 -6.94 -2.48 8.26
C VAL A 27 -7.97 -2.69 9.35
N ALA A 28 -8.17 -1.72 10.26
CA ALA A 28 -9.18 -1.80 11.32
C ALA A 28 -10.62 -1.87 10.77
N HIS A 29 -10.87 -1.35 9.56
CA HIS A 29 -12.14 -1.49 8.87
C HIS A 29 -12.31 -2.85 8.17
N GLY A 30 -11.27 -3.70 8.12
CA GLY A 30 -11.35 -5.07 7.61
C GLY A 30 -11.07 -5.23 6.12
N TYR A 31 -10.55 -4.20 5.45
CA TYR A 31 -10.17 -4.28 4.04
C TYR A 31 -8.79 -4.96 3.88
N PRO A 32 -8.58 -5.79 2.86
CA PRO A 32 -7.23 -6.12 2.41
C PRO A 32 -6.54 -4.88 1.83
N VAL A 33 -5.29 -4.65 2.25
CA VAL A 33 -4.51 -3.46 1.89
C VAL A 33 -3.21 -3.86 1.19
N VAL A 34 -2.90 -3.16 0.11
CA VAL A 34 -1.56 -3.15 -0.49
C VAL A 34 -1.02 -1.73 -0.52
N VAL A 35 0.18 -1.56 0.03
CA VAL A 35 0.94 -0.32 -0.09
C VAL A 35 1.93 -0.48 -1.22
N VAL A 36 1.99 0.49 -2.12
CA VAL A 36 3.01 0.58 -3.16
C VAL A 36 3.94 1.73 -2.81
N ASP A 37 5.12 1.39 -2.31
CA ASP A 37 6.20 2.34 -2.05
C ASP A 37 6.93 2.67 -3.37
N ASP A 38 6.71 3.87 -3.88
CA ASP A 38 7.23 4.38 -5.15
C ASP A 38 8.66 4.90 -5.01
N GLY A 39 9.55 4.07 -4.46
CA GLY A 39 10.97 4.37 -4.34
C GLY A 39 11.33 5.39 -3.26
N SER A 40 10.64 5.38 -2.11
CA SER A 40 10.94 6.27 -0.98
C SER A 40 12.37 6.11 -0.47
N ARG A 41 12.95 7.21 -0.01
CA ARG A 41 14.31 7.26 0.57
C ARG A 41 14.32 7.26 2.09
N ASP A 42 13.14 7.35 2.70
CA ASP A 42 12.93 7.27 4.13
C ASP A 42 12.37 5.89 4.54
N ASP A 43 11.88 5.80 5.77
CA ASP A 43 11.36 4.57 6.35
C ASP A 43 9.91 4.23 5.93
N THR A 44 9.35 4.84 4.88
CA THR A 44 7.95 4.63 4.44
C THR A 44 7.59 3.15 4.30
N ALA A 45 8.39 2.37 3.58
CA ALA A 45 8.13 0.93 3.44
C ALA A 45 8.28 0.16 4.76
N ALA A 46 9.21 0.55 5.63
CA ALA A 46 9.38 -0.10 6.93
C ALA A 46 8.16 0.19 7.83
N ALA A 47 7.73 1.46 7.90
CA ALA A 47 6.56 1.89 8.65
C ALA A 47 5.27 1.21 8.15
N ALA A 48 5.10 1.05 6.84
CA ALA A 48 3.97 0.33 6.25
C ALA A 48 3.99 -1.17 6.62
N ARG A 49 5.14 -1.85 6.52
CA ARG A 49 5.26 -3.28 6.87
C ARG A 49 4.91 -3.57 8.34
N ILE A 50 5.26 -2.66 9.25
CA ILE A 50 4.94 -2.79 10.68
C ILE A 50 3.42 -2.88 10.91
N ALA A 51 2.61 -2.29 10.02
CA ALA A 51 1.15 -2.38 10.10
C ALA A 51 0.58 -3.73 9.60
N GLY A 52 1.43 -4.70 9.21
CA GLY A 52 1.02 -6.06 8.85
C GLY A 52 0.44 -6.18 7.43
N VAL A 53 0.62 -5.17 6.58
CA VAL A 53 0.13 -5.17 5.19
C VAL A 53 1.20 -5.56 4.20
N THR A 54 0.78 -5.92 2.99
CA THR A 54 1.76 -6.17 1.92
C THR A 54 2.28 -4.85 1.37
N VAL A 55 3.60 -4.78 1.17
CA VAL A 55 4.29 -3.63 0.59
C VAL A 55 5.00 -4.07 -0.69
N VAL A 56 4.58 -3.53 -1.83
CA VAL A 56 5.30 -3.62 -3.11
C VAL A 56 6.16 -2.37 -3.23
N ARG A 57 7.44 -2.52 -3.56
CA ARG A 57 8.37 -1.38 -3.65
C ARG A 57 8.95 -1.25 -5.05
N HIS A 58 8.84 -0.06 -5.63
CA HIS A 58 9.56 0.30 -6.84
C HIS A 58 11.02 0.64 -6.51
N ALA A 59 11.93 0.28 -7.42
CA ALA A 59 13.37 0.55 -7.24
C ALA A 59 13.70 2.05 -7.32
N ILE A 60 12.91 2.79 -8.09
CA ILE A 60 12.97 4.24 -8.27
C ILE A 60 11.54 4.80 -8.27
N ASN A 61 11.38 6.09 -8.05
CA ASN A 61 10.08 6.74 -8.19
C ASN A 61 9.64 6.74 -9.67
N LEU A 62 8.51 6.09 -9.94
CA LEU A 62 7.88 5.97 -11.26
C LEU A 62 6.65 6.88 -11.41
N GLY A 63 6.25 7.55 -10.32
CA GLY A 63 5.09 8.42 -10.24
C GLY A 63 3.84 7.70 -9.72
N GLN A 64 2.92 8.50 -9.18
CA GLN A 64 1.69 8.01 -8.55
C GLN A 64 0.85 7.10 -9.46
N GLY A 65 0.77 7.40 -10.75
CA GLY A 65 0.02 6.57 -11.71
C GLY A 65 0.58 5.16 -11.84
N ALA A 66 1.91 5.03 -11.94
CA ALA A 66 2.58 3.73 -11.99
C ALA A 66 2.43 2.97 -10.67
N ALA A 67 2.54 3.66 -9.53
CA ALA A 67 2.32 3.05 -8.22
C ALA A 67 0.89 2.51 -8.05
N LEU A 68 -0.11 3.28 -8.46
CA LEU A 68 -1.50 2.83 -8.47
C LEU A 68 -1.71 1.64 -9.41
N GLN A 69 -1.16 1.69 -10.63
CA GLN A 69 -1.24 0.57 -11.57
C GLN A 69 -0.65 -0.71 -10.99
N THR A 70 0.55 -0.64 -10.40
CA THR A 70 1.18 -1.78 -9.70
C THR A 70 0.28 -2.34 -8.61
N GLY A 71 -0.37 -1.49 -7.82
CA GLY A 71 -1.27 -1.90 -6.74
C GLY A 71 -2.58 -2.52 -7.25
N ILE A 72 -3.14 -1.96 -8.33
CA ILE A 72 -4.34 -2.51 -9.00
C ILE A 72 -4.02 -3.89 -9.58
N ASP A 73 -2.90 -4.02 -10.31
CA ASP A 73 -2.45 -5.30 -10.86
C ASP A 73 -2.22 -6.35 -9.76
N TYR A 74 -1.66 -5.92 -8.63
CA TYR A 74 -1.49 -6.77 -7.45
C TYR A 74 -2.82 -7.26 -6.88
N ALA A 75 -3.83 -6.38 -6.80
CA ALA A 75 -5.15 -6.68 -6.27
C ALA A 75 -5.92 -7.64 -7.20
N LEU A 76 -5.94 -7.35 -8.52
CA LEU A 76 -6.58 -8.19 -9.53
C LEU A 76 -6.00 -9.62 -9.53
N ARG A 77 -4.67 -9.77 -9.37
CA ARG A 77 -4.03 -11.09 -9.25
C ARG A 77 -4.46 -11.89 -8.01
N ARG A 78 -5.11 -11.26 -7.03
CA ARG A 78 -5.65 -11.89 -5.82
C ARG A 78 -7.16 -12.09 -5.85
N GLY A 79 -7.81 -11.82 -6.98
CA GLY A 79 -9.25 -11.99 -7.13
C GLY A 79 -10.06 -10.82 -6.58
N ALA A 80 -9.50 -9.60 -6.66
CA ALA A 80 -10.30 -8.39 -6.53
C ALA A 80 -11.29 -8.21 -7.69
#